data_AF-A0A7J9WBD1-F1
#
_entry.id   AF-A0A7J9WBD1-F1
#
_cell.length_a   1.000
_cell.length_b   1.000
_cell.length_c   1.000
_cell.angle_alpha   90.00
_cell.angle_beta   90.00
_cell.angle_gamma   90.00
#
_symmetry.space_group_name_H-M   'P 1'
#
loop_
_entity.id
_entity.type
_entity.pdbx_description
1 polymer ?
#
loop_
_entity_poly.entity_id
_entity_poly.type
_entity_poly.pdbx_seq_one_letter_code
_entity_poly.pdbx_strand_id
1 'polypeptide(L)'
;GEIQSFAKGDAGNGHLAVERERLGAALDEVQGMLGTLVGFLDQDIYLAGLNTTPFLFALAELVIGWLLLRQADVAAFEALRATDLSDDDRAFYDGKAAAARWFTANVLPKMAAHRAAMDNTDLGVMELDDAAF
;
A
#
# COMPACT_ATOMS: atom_id res chain seq x y z
N GLY A 1 -11.05 1.28 -9.96
CA GLY A 1 -9.71 0.91 -10.48
C GLY A 1 -9.34 -0.47 -9.97
N GLU A 2 -8.35 -1.14 -10.59
CA GLU A 2 -7.99 -2.55 -10.32
C GLU A 2 -7.78 -2.87 -8.83
N ILE A 3 -7.01 -2.05 -8.10
CA ILE A 3 -6.75 -2.25 -6.66
C ILE A 3 -8.05 -2.19 -5.86
N GLN A 4 -8.92 -1.22 -6.16
CA GLN A 4 -10.20 -1.08 -5.49
C GLN A 4 -11.14 -2.26 -5.76
N SER A 5 -11.18 -2.73 -7.01
CA SER A 5 -11.96 -3.91 -7.39
C SER A 5 -11.46 -5.15 -6.65
N PHE A 6 -10.14 -5.31 -6.51
CA PHE A 6 -9.55 -6.40 -5.75
C PHE A 6 -9.85 -6.28 -4.25
N ALA A 7 -9.66 -5.11 -3.64
CA ALA A 7 -9.93 -4.89 -2.22
C ALA A 7 -11.41 -5.13 -1.85
N LYS A 8 -12.35 -4.81 -2.74
CA LYS A 8 -13.80 -5.01 -2.54
C LYS A 8 -14.30 -6.38 -3.00
N GLY A 9 -13.50 -7.12 -3.76
CA GLY A 9 -13.88 -8.43 -4.29
C GLY A 9 -13.91 -9.49 -3.20
N ASP A 10 -14.85 -10.43 -3.31
CA ASP A 10 -14.90 -11.63 -2.48
C ASP A 10 -14.27 -12.80 -3.24
N ALA A 11 -13.29 -13.48 -2.63
CA ALA A 11 -12.67 -14.70 -3.18
C ALA A 11 -13.60 -15.94 -3.05
N GLY A 12 -14.81 -15.78 -2.50
CA GLY A 12 -15.83 -16.82 -2.40
C GLY A 12 -15.66 -17.75 -1.20
N ASN A 13 -14.59 -17.57 -0.41
CA ASN A 13 -14.31 -18.34 0.80
C ASN A 13 -13.82 -17.48 1.99
N GLY A 14 -13.85 -16.15 1.87
CA GLY A 14 -13.33 -15.24 2.91
C GLY A 14 -11.82 -15.29 3.12
N HIS A 15 -11.07 -16.00 2.28
CA HIS A 15 -9.61 -16.03 2.33
C HIS A 15 -9.06 -14.63 2.03
N LEU A 16 -8.15 -14.16 2.89
CA LEU A 16 -7.54 -12.83 2.83
C LEU A 16 -8.48 -11.63 3.12
N ALA A 17 -9.64 -11.85 3.75
CA ALA A 17 -10.59 -10.77 4.02
C ALA A 17 -9.98 -9.59 4.82
N VAL A 18 -9.24 -9.89 5.89
CA VAL A 18 -8.56 -8.88 6.73
C VAL A 18 -7.48 -8.14 5.93
N GLU A 19 -6.76 -8.86 5.09
CA GLU A 19 -5.69 -8.31 4.28
C GLU A 19 -6.23 -7.41 3.16
N ARG A 20 -7.38 -7.76 2.57
CA ARG A 20 -8.11 -6.93 1.59
C ARG A 20 -8.67 -5.67 2.23
N GLU A 21 -9.18 -5.76 3.46
CA GLU A 21 -9.61 -4.58 4.24
C GLU A 21 -8.45 -3.61 4.47
N ARG A 22 -7.28 -4.13 4.90
CA ARG A 22 -6.07 -3.32 5.08
C ARG A 22 -5.59 -2.69 3.76
N LEU A 23 -5.70 -3.42 2.65
CA LEU A 23 -5.40 -2.87 1.32
C LEU A 23 -6.38 -1.74 0.96
N GLY A 24 -7.66 -1.89 1.27
CA GLY A 24 -8.67 -0.86 1.10
C GLY A 24 -8.34 0.41 1.89
N ALA A 25 -8.04 0.26 3.18
CA ALA A 25 -7.64 1.39 4.02
C ALA A 25 -6.38 2.08 3.48
N ALA A 26 -5.35 1.33 3.09
CA ALA A 26 -4.14 1.91 2.50
C ALA A 26 -4.41 2.62 1.16
N LEU A 27 -5.32 2.10 0.33
CA LEU A 27 -5.74 2.78 -0.90
C LEU A 27 -6.38 4.13 -0.58
N ASP A 28 -7.27 4.19 0.42
CA ASP A 28 -7.94 5.42 0.82
C ASP A 28 -6.93 6.47 1.33
N GLU A 29 -5.92 6.04 2.11
CA GLU A 29 -4.83 6.92 2.56
C GLU A 29 -4.02 7.48 1.40
N VAL A 30 -3.59 6.63 0.44
CA VAL A 30 -2.82 7.09 -0.74
C VAL A 30 -3.66 8.00 -1.64
N GLN A 31 -4.95 7.75 -1.78
CA GLN A 31 -5.87 8.66 -2.49
C GLN A 31 -6.00 10.01 -1.78
N GLY A 32 -6.09 9.99 -0.46
CA GLY A 32 -6.04 11.19 0.37
C GLY A 32 -4.73 11.95 0.17
N MET A 33 -3.60 11.25 0.08
CA MET A 33 -2.32 11.89 -0.20
C MET A 33 -2.29 12.56 -1.58
N LEU A 34 -2.80 11.87 -2.60
CA LEU A 34 -2.87 12.46 -3.94
C LEU A 34 -3.74 13.74 -3.93
N GLY A 35 -4.86 13.74 -3.22
CA GLY A 35 -5.72 14.92 -3.08
C GLY A 35 -4.99 16.11 -2.47
N THR A 36 -4.20 15.89 -1.41
CA THR A 36 -3.41 16.96 -0.77
C THR A 36 -2.26 17.44 -1.63
N LEU A 37 -1.57 16.55 -2.35
CA LEU A 37 -0.55 16.97 -3.31
C LEU A 37 -1.14 17.87 -4.40
N VAL A 38 -2.32 17.55 -4.91
CA VAL A 38 -3.03 18.40 -5.87
C VAL A 38 -3.35 19.76 -5.22
N GLY A 39 -3.85 19.77 -3.99
CA GLY A 39 -4.09 21.02 -3.25
C GLY A 39 -2.82 21.85 -3.04
N PHE A 40 -1.68 21.22 -2.78
CA PHE A 40 -0.40 21.91 -2.67
C PHE A 40 0.05 22.53 -4.00
N LEU A 41 -0.18 21.88 -5.14
CA LEU A 41 0.19 22.45 -6.45
C LEU A 41 -0.54 23.77 -6.74
N ASP A 42 -1.76 23.95 -6.23
CA ASP A 42 -2.51 25.21 -6.35
C ASP A 42 -1.99 26.31 -5.39
N GLN A 43 -1.33 25.93 -4.30
CA GLN A 43 -0.81 26.84 -3.28
C GLN A 43 0.64 27.25 -3.55
N ASP A 44 1.54 26.26 -3.61
CA ASP A 44 2.96 26.44 -3.87
C ASP A 44 3.61 25.12 -4.35
N ILE A 45 4.39 25.18 -5.41
CA ILE A 45 5.13 24.03 -5.94
C ILE A 45 6.10 23.42 -4.93
N TYR A 46 6.63 24.20 -3.98
CA TYR A 46 7.54 23.71 -2.95
C TYR A 46 6.84 22.78 -1.95
N LEU A 47 5.59 23.07 -1.57
CA LEU A 47 4.80 22.18 -0.71
C LEU A 47 4.59 20.81 -1.37
N ALA A 48 4.30 20.82 -2.67
CA ALA A 48 4.20 19.60 -3.45
C ALA A 48 5.57 18.90 -3.55
N GLY A 49 6.63 19.66 -3.83
CA GLY A 49 8.01 19.20 -3.95
C GLY A 49 8.49 18.42 -2.72
N LEU A 50 8.26 18.97 -1.53
CA LEU A 50 8.64 18.38 -0.23
C LEU A 50 7.98 17.00 0.02
N ASN A 51 6.84 16.72 -0.63
CA ASN A 51 6.06 15.52 -0.39
C ASN A 51 6.04 14.51 -1.53
N THR A 52 6.65 14.83 -2.67
CA THR A 52 6.70 13.94 -3.84
C THR A 52 7.33 12.57 -3.54
N THR A 53 8.43 12.55 -2.80
CA THR A 53 9.19 11.32 -2.50
C THR A 53 8.46 10.42 -1.50
N PRO A 54 7.97 10.92 -0.34
CA PRO A 54 7.09 10.14 0.54
C PRO A 54 5.87 9.56 -0.18
N PHE A 55 5.22 10.35 -1.03
CA PHE A 55 4.09 9.87 -1.83
C PHE A 55 4.48 8.76 -2.82
N LEU A 56 5.63 8.88 -3.50
CA LEU A 56 6.13 7.84 -4.40
C LEU A 56 6.33 6.51 -3.67
N PHE A 57 6.92 6.53 -2.47
CA PHE A 57 7.09 5.33 -1.66
C PHE A 57 5.76 4.75 -1.19
N ALA A 58 4.83 5.59 -0.74
CA ALA A 58 3.48 5.17 -0.36
C ALA A 58 2.75 4.47 -1.51
N LEU A 59 2.81 5.04 -2.72
CA LEU A 59 2.24 4.42 -3.91
C LEU A 59 2.91 3.09 -4.25
N ALA A 60 4.24 3.00 -4.14
CA ALA A 60 4.98 1.77 -4.39
C ALA A 60 4.58 0.67 -3.39
N GLU A 61 4.51 0.97 -2.11
CA GLU A 61 4.11 0.02 -1.07
C GLU A 61 2.66 -0.46 -1.24
N LEU A 62 1.75 0.42 -1.66
CA LEU A 62 0.38 0.05 -2.01
C LEU A 62 0.35 -0.96 -3.17
N VAL A 63 1.09 -0.69 -4.25
CA VAL A 63 1.15 -1.58 -5.42
C VAL A 63 1.79 -2.93 -5.06
N ILE A 64 2.88 -2.92 -4.27
CA ILE A 64 3.53 -4.14 -3.79
C ILE A 64 2.56 -4.97 -2.94
N GLY A 65 1.85 -4.35 -2.00
CA GLY A 65 0.86 -5.02 -1.16
C GLY A 65 -0.26 -5.67 -1.99
N TRP A 66 -0.77 -4.96 -3.00
CA TRP A 66 -1.76 -5.49 -3.93
C TRP A 66 -1.24 -6.71 -4.72
N LEU A 67 -0.04 -6.62 -5.29
CA LEU A 67 0.54 -7.72 -6.07
C LEU A 67 0.84 -8.95 -5.21
N LEU A 68 1.30 -8.77 -3.96
CA LEU A 68 1.50 -9.87 -3.02
C LEU A 68 0.18 -10.57 -2.69
N LEU A 69 -0.89 -9.82 -2.46
CA LEU A 69 -2.21 -10.42 -2.21
C LEU A 69 -2.75 -11.16 -3.43
N ARG A 70 -2.55 -10.65 -4.64
CA ARG A 70 -2.90 -11.38 -5.86
C ARG A 70 -2.14 -12.70 -5.98
N GLN A 71 -0.85 -12.72 -5.65
CA GLN A 71 -0.06 -13.96 -5.64
C GLN A 71 -0.56 -14.94 -4.58
N ALA A 72 -0.93 -14.46 -3.39
CA ALA A 72 -1.50 -15.30 -2.34
C ALA A 72 -2.86 -15.89 -2.73
N ASP A 73 -3.70 -15.12 -3.44
CA ASP A 73 -5.01 -15.56 -3.94
C ASP A 73 -4.84 -16.68 -4.99
N VAL A 74 -3.90 -16.51 -5.92
CA VAL A 74 -3.55 -17.54 -6.92
C VAL A 74 -2.98 -18.78 -6.23
N ALA A 75 -2.06 -18.61 -5.27
CA ALA A 75 -1.47 -19.71 -4.52
C ALA A 75 -2.53 -20.53 -3.77
N ALA A 76 -3.51 -19.86 -3.14
CA ALA A 76 -4.62 -20.52 -2.48
C ALA A 76 -5.50 -21.31 -3.46
N PHE A 77 -5.78 -20.74 -4.63
CA PHE A 77 -6.57 -21.41 -5.67
C PHE A 77 -5.87 -22.66 -6.24
N GLU A 78 -4.58 -22.56 -6.56
CA GLU A 78 -3.78 -23.69 -7.05
C GLU A 78 -3.66 -24.77 -5.98
N ALA A 79 -3.46 -24.38 -4.72
CA ALA A 79 -3.41 -25.30 -3.59
C ALA A 79 -4.70 -26.12 -3.41
N LEU A 80 -5.86 -25.50 -3.64
CA LEU A 80 -7.17 -26.15 -3.55
C LEU A 80 -7.46 -27.09 -4.72
N ARG A 81 -6.84 -26.88 -5.89
CA ARG A 81 -7.11 -27.66 -7.11
C ARG A 81 -6.21 -28.86 -7.28
N ALA A 82 -5.02 -28.85 -6.70
CA ALA A 82 -4.08 -29.94 -6.85
C ALA A 82 -4.55 -31.18 -6.09
N THR A 83 -4.60 -32.32 -6.78
CA THR A 83 -4.94 -33.62 -6.20
C THR A 83 -3.77 -34.26 -5.44
N ASP A 84 -2.54 -33.92 -5.84
CA ASP A 84 -1.31 -34.30 -5.15
C ASP A 84 -0.34 -33.12 -5.27
N LEU A 85 0.12 -32.61 -4.14
CA LEU A 85 0.86 -31.36 -4.02
C LEU A 85 2.19 -31.68 -3.36
N SER A 86 3.30 -31.47 -4.09
CA SER A 86 4.63 -31.73 -3.56
C SER A 86 4.89 -30.89 -2.30
N ASP A 87 5.78 -31.38 -1.42
CA ASP A 87 6.14 -30.64 -0.21
C ASP A 87 6.77 -29.27 -0.53
N ASP A 88 7.53 -29.19 -1.62
CA ASP A 88 8.16 -27.96 -2.11
C ASP A 88 7.12 -26.94 -2.59
N ASP A 89 6.13 -27.38 -3.38
CA ASP A 89 5.06 -26.50 -3.86
C ASP A 89 4.16 -26.00 -2.71
N ARG A 90 3.89 -26.88 -1.73
CA ARG A 90 3.15 -26.50 -0.52
C ARG A 90 3.90 -25.42 0.26
N ALA A 91 5.19 -25.62 0.50
CA ALA A 91 6.03 -24.65 1.20
C ALA A 91 6.10 -23.30 0.44
N PHE A 92 6.17 -23.34 -0.89
CA PHE A 92 6.15 -22.15 -1.73
C PHE A 92 4.83 -21.36 -1.61
N TYR A 93 3.68 -22.04 -1.70
CA TYR A 93 2.37 -21.38 -1.56
C TYR A 93 2.12 -20.83 -0.15
N ASP A 94 2.50 -21.56 0.89
CA ASP A 94 2.44 -21.09 2.28
C ASP A 94 3.32 -19.84 2.48
N GLY A 95 4.50 -19.82 1.87
CA GLY A 95 5.39 -18.65 1.86
C GLY A 95 4.75 -17.42 1.21
N LYS A 96 4.03 -17.59 0.09
CA LYS A 96 3.31 -16.49 -0.57
C LYS A 96 2.22 -15.91 0.31
N ALA A 97 1.41 -16.77 0.93
CA ALA A 97 0.37 -16.34 1.86
C ALA A 97 0.99 -15.63 3.07
N ALA A 98 2.02 -16.21 3.70
CA ALA A 98 2.68 -15.62 4.86
C ALA A 98 3.28 -14.24 4.57
N ALA A 99 3.97 -14.08 3.43
CA ALA A 99 4.55 -12.81 3.02
C ALA A 99 3.47 -11.73 2.81
N ALA A 100 2.37 -12.05 2.12
CA ALA A 100 1.29 -11.11 1.89
C ALA A 100 0.60 -10.67 3.19
N ARG A 101 0.35 -11.62 4.11
CA ARG A 101 -0.23 -11.33 5.43
C ARG A 101 0.67 -10.44 6.27
N TRP A 102 1.98 -10.75 6.31
CA TRP A 102 2.93 -9.94 7.05
C TRP A 102 3.04 -8.53 6.47
N PHE A 103 3.14 -8.40 5.14
CA PHE A 103 3.29 -7.12 4.48
C PHE A 103 2.08 -6.21 4.73
N THR A 104 0.86 -6.74 4.55
CA THR A 104 -0.36 -5.97 4.80
C THR A 104 -0.53 -5.60 6.28
N ALA A 105 -0.04 -6.43 7.21
CA ALA A 105 -0.09 -6.14 8.64
C ALA A 105 0.94 -5.10 9.12
N ASN A 106 2.11 -5.03 8.49
CA ASN A 106 3.26 -4.29 9.03
C ASN A 106 3.70 -3.09 8.18
N VAL A 107 3.40 -3.10 6.89
CA VAL A 107 3.82 -2.04 5.95
C VAL A 107 2.67 -1.10 5.66
N LEU A 108 1.54 -1.64 5.18
CA LEU A 108 0.39 -0.83 4.76
C LEU A 108 -0.17 0.13 5.83
N PRO A 109 -0.21 -0.21 7.14
CA PRO A 109 -0.73 0.72 8.15
C PRO A 109 0.10 2.01 8.29
N LYS A 110 1.36 2.02 7.82
CA LYS A 110 2.21 3.22 7.84
C LYS A 110 1.68 4.33 6.93
N MET A 111 0.84 4.01 5.94
CA MET A 111 0.26 5.00 5.04
C MET A 111 -0.50 6.10 5.78
N ALA A 112 -1.23 5.74 6.84
CA ALA A 112 -1.94 6.72 7.67
C ALA A 112 -0.97 7.71 8.36
N ALA A 113 0.18 7.22 8.83
CA ALA A 113 1.21 8.07 9.42
C ALA A 113 1.88 8.98 8.37
N HIS A 114 2.17 8.45 7.18
CA HIS A 114 2.68 9.26 6.07
C HIS A 114 1.67 10.34 5.65
N ARG A 115 0.38 10.02 5.64
CA ARG A 115 -0.69 10.97 5.30
C ARG A 115 -0.73 12.10 6.32
N ALA A 116 -0.72 11.74 7.60
CA ALA A 116 -0.70 12.71 8.70
C ALA A 116 0.57 13.60 8.66
N ALA A 117 1.74 13.05 8.36
CA ALA A 117 2.96 13.84 8.21
C ALA A 117 2.83 14.84 7.05
N MET A 118 2.28 14.40 5.92
CA MET A 118 2.07 15.27 4.77
C MET A 118 1.07 16.39 5.05
N ASP A 119 -0.01 16.12 5.80
CA ASP A 119 -0.98 17.15 6.22
C ASP A 119 -0.39 18.24 7.11
N ASN A 120 0.74 17.98 7.76
CA ASN A 120 1.46 18.94 8.59
C ASN A 120 2.62 19.64 7.85
N THR A 121 2.76 19.45 6.53
CA THR A 121 3.84 20.13 5.78
C THR A 121 3.54 21.62 5.63
N ASP A 122 4.55 22.44 5.92
CA ASP A 122 4.56 23.89 5.68
C ASP A 122 5.84 24.32 4.93
N LEU A 123 5.99 25.62 4.69
CA LEU A 123 7.13 26.23 4.01
C LEU A 123 8.25 26.65 4.97
N GLY A 124 8.15 26.39 6.29
CA GLY A 124 9.10 26.89 7.26
C GLY A 124 10.55 26.49 6.98
N VAL A 125 10.77 25.30 6.41
CA VAL A 125 12.11 24.85 5.98
C VAL A 125 12.64 25.61 4.75
N MET A 126 11.74 26.06 3.87
CA MET A 126 12.06 26.78 2.64
C MET A 126 12.28 28.28 2.88
N GLU A 127 11.74 28.81 3.98
CA GLU A 127 11.86 30.21 4.40
C GLU A 127 13.13 30.50 5.22
N LEU A 128 13.87 29.46 5.63
CA LEU A 128 15.14 29.59 6.35
C LEU A 128 16.22 30.19 5.45
N ASP A 129 17.04 31.07 6.04
CA ASP A 129 18.25 31.57 5.38
C ASP A 129 19.25 30.41 5.19
N ASP A 130 19.82 30.30 3.99
CA ASP A 130 20.83 29.30 3.66
C ASP A 130 22.01 29.30 4.65
N ALA A 131 22.33 30.44 5.26
CA ALA A 131 23.38 30.55 6.27
C ALA A 131 23.11 29.77 7.58
N ALA A 132 21.91 29.22 7.74
CA ALA A 132 21.55 28.34 8.86
C ALA A 132 22.01 26.87 8.67
N PHE A 133 22.55 26.51 7.50
CA PHE A 133 23.03 25.15 7.15
C PHE A 133 24.50 25.16 6.72
#